data_AF-A0A229RB00-F1
#
_entry.id   AF-A0A229RB00-F1
#
_cell.length_a   1.000
_cell.length_b   1.000
_cell.length_c   1.000
_cell.angle_alpha   90.00
_cell.angle_beta   90.00
_cell.angle_gamma   90.00
#
_symmetry.space_group_name_H-M   'P 1'
#
loop_
_entity.id
_entity.type
_entity.pdbx_description
1 polymer ?
#
loop_
_entity_poly.entity_id
_entity_poly.type
_entity_poly.pdbx_seq_one_letter_code
_entity_poly.pdbx_strand_id
1 'polypeptide(L)'
;MEQLTSEQQRGLLVQIGRLILAGITDPAHAAAADFRQAGEHTELEGHNVTPAAELNDLFGRLRTGMYVIGRGTWLQSRFTLKPDGTFDFDFTLDDEPAWTAAPSASAYPDELAAFPREDEHIPDWWRLRAQLPLRVEFRHARIVDAYTEGEPPVVDRPELDESEAPLVAQYLEREPAILSGSGLGKDIFEPEADGDVPESYHTDGTWIWHASVPHYLRKYGIPPEPELVEHIRGQRFQPPYVEHLVRRTAEADLLGKPRPKPGRSDVKKTEGDIAAELETSPNPSLTDEELLVVLVSRLGEHAVWPEAYRIGDRSDGSWCLNFTEKGWEVAAYSDGAPVSPKYFEKLEDAAHQLLGAVLLHPARMTAGHETPLETAKELADWPLRAAPGEPPLTLLRNKRVSRMVAGTVVLRFGEETGNLVHHGGVRFATTSLPLERERVGGTYRLRRPLHVIIGVTVPWANMPGGAVAYVLPRTIAEHVSDGSLERIE
;
A
#
# COMPACT_ATOMS: atom_id res chain seq x y z
N MET A 1 15.80 -11.45 37.03
CA MET A 1 15.05 -10.21 37.32
C MET A 1 14.18 -10.48 38.53
N GLU A 2 14.13 -9.56 39.49
CA GLU A 2 13.27 -9.70 40.67
C GLU A 2 11.88 -9.14 40.36
N GLN A 3 10.84 -9.96 40.55
CA GLN A 3 9.46 -9.55 40.29
C GLN A 3 8.97 -8.63 41.41
N LEU A 4 8.38 -7.49 41.05
CA LEU A 4 7.84 -6.54 42.02
C LEU A 4 6.55 -7.06 42.63
N THR A 5 6.41 -6.92 43.95
CA THR A 5 5.15 -7.13 44.66
C THR A 5 4.10 -6.09 44.26
N SER A 6 2.81 -6.38 44.47
CA SER A 6 1.72 -5.44 44.17
C SER A 6 1.86 -4.10 44.90
N GLU A 7 2.45 -4.08 46.10
CA GLU A 7 2.72 -2.86 46.85
C GLU A 7 3.83 -2.02 46.19
N GLN A 8 4.92 -2.67 45.77
CA GLN A 8 6.02 -1.98 45.05
C GLN A 8 5.56 -1.45 43.69
N GLN A 9 4.75 -2.22 42.95
CA GLN A 9 4.15 -1.78 41.69
C GLN A 9 3.26 -0.54 41.91
N ARG A 10 2.39 -0.58 42.93
CA ARG A 10 1.55 0.57 43.31
C ARG A 10 2.40 1.78 43.71
N GLY A 11 3.52 1.56 44.40
CA GLY A 11 4.48 2.60 44.75
C GLY A 11 5.05 3.31 43.52
N LEU A 12 5.45 2.55 42.47
CA LEU A 12 5.91 3.13 41.21
C LEU A 12 4.80 3.88 40.47
N LEU A 13 3.58 3.33 40.41
CA LEU A 13 2.44 3.99 39.77
C LEU A 13 2.10 5.33 40.43
N VAL A 14 2.20 5.43 41.76
CA VAL A 14 2.03 6.70 42.48
C VAL A 14 3.14 7.71 42.15
N GLN A 15 4.39 7.25 41.97
CA GLN A 15 5.49 8.14 41.54
C GLN A 15 5.27 8.65 40.11
N ILE A 16 4.87 7.76 39.20
CA ILE A 16 4.49 8.11 37.82
C ILE A 16 3.36 9.14 37.82
N GLY A 17 2.27 8.87 38.55
CA GLY A 17 1.13 9.79 38.66
C GLY A 17 1.50 11.17 39.21
N ARG A 18 2.46 11.27 40.13
CA ARG A 18 2.96 12.57 40.63
C ARG A 18 3.72 13.35 39.57
N LEU A 19 4.55 12.68 38.76
CA LEU A 19 5.27 13.33 37.66
C LEU A 19 4.30 13.77 36.56
N ILE A 20 3.29 12.96 36.24
CA ILE A 20 2.23 13.35 35.30
C ILE A 20 1.45 14.56 35.83
N LEU A 21 1.03 14.54 37.11
CA LEU A 21 0.33 15.66 37.75
C LEU A 21 1.14 16.97 37.66
N ALA A 22 2.46 16.90 37.83
CA ALA A 22 3.34 18.07 37.76
C ALA A 22 3.47 18.65 36.33
N GLY A 23 3.22 17.84 35.29
CA GLY A 23 3.36 18.21 33.89
C GLY A 23 2.06 18.51 33.16
N ILE A 24 0.90 18.48 33.83
CA ILE A 24 -0.42 18.70 33.20
C ILE A 24 -0.47 20.09 32.57
N THR A 25 -0.93 20.16 31.31
CA THR A 25 -1.08 21.43 30.58
C THR A 25 -2.43 22.10 30.82
N ASP A 26 -3.51 21.33 30.97
CA ASP A 26 -4.85 21.80 31.33
C ASP A 26 -5.45 20.93 32.45
N PRO A 27 -5.56 21.45 33.70
CA PRO A 27 -6.05 20.68 34.84
C PRO A 27 -7.55 20.36 34.79
N ALA A 28 -8.33 20.98 33.88
CA ALA A 28 -9.75 20.70 33.75
C ALA A 28 -10.03 19.35 33.05
N HIS A 29 -9.05 18.81 32.33
CA HIS A 29 -9.19 17.59 31.54
C HIS A 29 -8.25 16.50 32.05
N ALA A 30 -8.58 15.24 31.73
CA ALA A 30 -7.68 14.13 32.04
C ALA A 30 -6.35 14.29 31.30
N ALA A 31 -5.27 13.82 31.93
CA ALA A 31 -3.95 13.73 31.33
C ALA A 31 -3.57 12.26 31.18
N ALA A 32 -2.89 11.91 30.08
CA ALA A 32 -2.43 10.54 29.88
C ALA A 32 -0.98 10.50 29.38
N ALA A 33 -0.28 9.45 29.77
CA ALA A 33 1.05 9.13 29.25
C ALA A 33 1.00 7.73 28.64
N ASP A 34 1.29 7.65 27.34
CA ASP A 34 1.46 6.40 26.61
C ASP A 34 2.94 6.06 26.57
N PHE A 35 3.28 4.88 27.06
CA PHE A 35 4.65 4.38 27.07
C PHE A 35 4.73 3.08 26.29
N ARG A 36 5.68 3.00 25.36
CA ARG A 36 5.93 1.85 24.51
C ARG A 36 7.42 1.52 24.51
N GLN A 37 7.78 0.25 24.64
CA GLN A 37 9.17 -0.19 24.58
C GLN A 37 9.31 -1.59 23.98
N ALA A 38 10.25 -1.74 23.05
CA ALA A 38 10.74 -3.02 22.55
C ALA A 38 12.26 -2.96 22.39
N GLY A 39 12.99 -3.78 23.14
CA GLY A 39 14.44 -3.69 23.25
C GLY A 39 14.87 -2.29 23.72
N GLU A 40 15.77 -1.66 22.98
CA GLU A 40 16.23 -0.29 23.24
C GLU A 40 15.31 0.80 22.66
N HIS A 41 14.38 0.44 21.76
CA HIS A 41 13.46 1.41 21.17
C HIS A 41 12.36 1.76 22.17
N THR A 42 12.29 3.05 22.55
CA THR A 42 11.35 3.54 23.58
C THR A 42 10.64 4.80 23.07
N GLU A 43 9.32 4.84 23.26
CA GLU A 43 8.49 6.01 22.98
C GLU A 43 7.67 6.38 24.22
N LEU A 44 7.62 7.68 24.52
CA LEU A 44 6.80 8.26 25.57
C LEU A 44 6.02 9.44 24.99
N GLU A 45 4.71 9.33 24.97
CA GLU A 45 3.80 10.31 24.39
C GLU A 45 2.86 10.86 25.47
N GLY A 46 2.74 12.19 25.53
CA GLY A 46 1.88 12.87 26.49
C GLY A 46 0.62 13.43 25.85
N HIS A 47 -0.54 13.11 26.42
CA HIS A 47 -1.83 13.71 26.08
C HIS A 47 -2.25 14.65 27.20
N ASN A 48 -2.36 15.95 26.92
CA ASN A 48 -2.61 17.00 27.93
C ASN A 48 -1.56 17.02 29.07
N VAL A 49 -0.34 16.58 28.78
CA VAL A 49 0.80 16.56 29.70
C VAL A 49 2.08 16.77 28.92
N THR A 50 3.04 17.49 29.51
CA THR A 50 4.44 17.50 29.06
C THR A 50 5.20 16.44 29.85
N PRO A 51 5.53 15.28 29.28
CA PRO A 51 6.13 14.18 30.04
C PRO A 51 7.54 14.52 30.53
N ALA A 52 7.81 14.26 31.80
CA ALA A 52 9.14 14.37 32.37
C ALA A 52 10.03 13.20 31.88
N ALA A 53 11.32 13.44 31.64
CA ALA A 53 12.22 12.41 31.11
C ALA A 53 12.35 11.19 32.05
N GLU A 54 12.24 11.42 33.36
CA GLU A 54 12.29 10.42 34.42
C GLU A 54 11.14 9.39 34.34
N LEU A 55 10.06 9.70 33.62
CA LEU A 55 8.97 8.75 33.40
C LEU A 55 9.43 7.52 32.64
N ASN A 56 10.38 7.64 31.70
CA ASN A 56 10.92 6.50 30.96
C ASN A 56 11.53 5.46 31.92
N ASP A 57 12.36 5.91 32.86
CA ASP A 57 13.01 5.02 33.83
C ASP A 57 11.98 4.37 34.77
N LEU A 58 10.95 5.12 35.20
CA LEU A 58 9.92 4.57 36.08
C LEU A 58 9.05 3.52 35.37
N PHE A 59 8.62 3.79 34.13
CA PHE A 59 7.89 2.81 33.33
C PHE A 59 8.75 1.59 33.00
N GLY A 60 10.02 1.78 32.61
CA GLY A 60 10.96 0.67 32.37
C GLY A 60 11.20 -0.20 33.60
N ARG A 61 11.29 0.40 34.80
CA ARG A 61 11.37 -0.34 36.07
C ARG A 61 10.08 -1.09 36.38
N LEU A 62 8.92 -0.48 36.15
CA LEU A 62 7.62 -1.13 36.34
C LEU A 62 7.49 -2.33 35.39
N ARG A 63 7.83 -2.14 34.11
CA ARG A 63 7.85 -3.18 33.06
C ARG A 63 8.75 -4.35 33.44
N THR A 64 9.98 -4.06 33.86
CA THR A 64 10.95 -5.08 34.29
C THR A 64 10.43 -5.86 35.50
N GLY A 65 9.85 -5.15 36.46
CA GLY A 65 9.28 -5.72 37.66
C GLY A 65 8.00 -6.51 37.47
N MET A 66 7.29 -6.30 36.35
CA MET A 66 6.09 -7.02 35.98
C MET A 66 6.36 -8.23 35.07
N TYR A 67 7.64 -8.51 34.77
CA TYR A 67 8.01 -9.72 34.04
C TYR A 67 7.54 -10.99 34.75
N VAL A 68 6.92 -11.89 33.99
CA VAL A 68 6.53 -13.22 34.44
C VAL A 68 7.28 -14.25 33.61
N ILE A 69 7.94 -15.20 34.28
CA ILE A 69 8.71 -16.27 33.62
C ILE A 69 7.81 -17.03 32.64
N GLY A 70 8.30 -17.20 31.41
CA GLY A 70 7.57 -17.86 30.33
C GLY A 70 6.46 -17.01 29.70
N ARG A 71 5.94 -15.97 30.36
CA ARG A 71 4.91 -15.09 29.78
C ARG A 71 5.47 -13.81 29.17
N GLY A 72 6.62 -13.34 29.64
CA GLY A 72 7.22 -12.07 29.24
C GLY A 72 6.74 -10.89 30.07
N THR A 73 6.97 -9.69 29.55
CA THR A 73 6.41 -8.43 30.06
C THR A 73 5.69 -7.69 28.94
N TRP A 74 4.97 -6.62 29.26
CA TRP A 74 4.22 -5.82 28.31
C TRP A 74 5.11 -4.90 27.47
N LEU A 75 4.64 -4.56 26.26
CA LEU A 75 5.34 -3.64 25.33
C LEU A 75 4.71 -2.26 25.28
N GLN A 76 3.44 -2.15 25.64
CA GLN A 76 2.69 -0.90 25.63
C GLN A 76 1.89 -0.76 26.92
N SER A 77 1.82 0.47 27.43
CA SER A 77 0.94 0.85 28.53
C SER A 77 0.39 2.26 28.34
N ARG A 78 -0.76 2.52 28.97
CA ARG A 78 -1.37 3.83 29.09
C ARG A 78 -1.64 4.12 30.56
N PHE A 79 -1.09 5.20 31.07
CA PHE A 79 -1.44 5.74 32.37
C PHE A 79 -2.37 6.94 32.16
N THR A 80 -3.54 6.92 32.79
CA THR A 80 -4.51 8.04 32.72
C THR A 80 -4.74 8.62 34.11
N LEU A 81 -4.51 9.91 34.28
CA LEU A 81 -4.79 10.67 35.50
C LEU A 81 -6.04 11.53 35.28
N LYS A 82 -7.09 11.29 36.07
CA LYS A 82 -8.34 12.06 36.01
C LYS A 82 -8.23 13.35 36.84
N PRO A 83 -9.04 14.38 36.53
CA PRO A 83 -9.03 15.65 37.29
C PRO A 83 -9.32 15.51 38.80
N ASP A 84 -10.02 14.45 39.21
CA ASP A 84 -10.30 14.15 40.63
C ASP A 84 -9.12 13.50 41.37
N GLY A 85 -7.99 13.30 40.69
CA GLY A 85 -6.77 12.71 41.25
C GLY A 85 -6.76 11.18 41.26
N THR A 86 -7.82 10.53 40.78
CA THR A 86 -7.80 9.08 40.54
C THR A 86 -7.05 8.75 39.26
N PHE A 87 -6.43 7.57 39.20
CA PHE A 87 -5.70 7.13 38.01
C PHE A 87 -6.06 5.69 37.64
N ASP A 88 -5.92 5.40 36.35
CA ASP A 88 -6.02 4.07 35.75
C ASP A 88 -4.70 3.74 35.03
N PHE A 89 -4.33 2.47 35.02
CA PHE A 89 -3.14 1.97 34.31
C PHE A 89 -3.50 0.69 33.56
N ASP A 90 -3.42 0.78 32.23
CA ASP A 90 -3.71 -0.32 31.32
C ASP A 90 -2.44 -0.69 30.56
N PHE A 91 -2.28 -1.98 30.27
CA PHE A 91 -1.17 -2.48 29.47
C PHE A 91 -1.62 -3.67 28.62
N THR A 92 -0.95 -3.87 27.48
CA THR A 92 -1.21 -4.99 26.57
C THR A 92 0.02 -5.89 26.46
N LEU A 93 -0.21 -7.20 26.47
CA LEU A 93 0.85 -8.21 26.40
C LEU A 93 1.07 -8.74 24.99
N ASP A 94 0.00 -8.84 24.21
CA ASP A 94 -0.03 -9.60 22.95
C ASP A 94 -0.39 -8.75 21.74
N ASP A 95 -0.81 -7.50 21.93
CA ASP A 95 -1.15 -6.61 20.82
C ASP A 95 0.11 -5.91 20.29
N GLU A 96 0.20 -5.73 18.97
CA GLU A 96 1.28 -4.95 18.35
C GLU A 96 1.18 -3.48 18.80
N PRO A 97 2.25 -2.89 19.38
CA PRO A 97 2.22 -1.49 19.76
C PRO A 97 2.06 -0.57 18.54
N ALA A 98 1.29 0.50 18.72
CA ALA A 98 1.17 1.55 17.70
C ALA A 98 2.40 2.48 17.78
N TRP A 99 3.43 2.15 17.01
CA TRP A 99 4.68 2.92 16.97
C TRP A 99 4.54 4.22 16.18
N THR A 100 5.17 5.28 16.68
CA THR A 100 5.36 6.54 15.93
C THR A 100 6.49 6.37 14.91
N ALA A 101 7.57 5.70 15.32
CA ALA A 101 8.69 5.33 14.45
C ALA A 101 8.91 3.82 14.56
N ALA A 102 9.03 3.14 13.41
CA ALA A 102 9.23 1.69 13.39
C ALA A 102 10.50 1.30 14.18
N PRO A 103 10.41 0.35 15.14
CA PRO A 103 11.58 -0.16 15.83
C PRO A 103 12.59 -0.80 14.87
N SER A 104 13.85 -0.84 15.28
CA SER A 104 14.88 -1.57 14.53
C SER A 104 14.53 -3.05 14.39
N ALA A 105 15.03 -3.72 13.36
CA ALA A 105 14.80 -5.15 13.16
C ALA A 105 15.34 -6.02 14.32
N SER A 106 16.33 -5.53 15.09
CA SER A 106 16.86 -6.25 16.26
C SER A 106 16.02 -6.06 17.52
N ALA A 107 15.21 -5.00 17.59
CA ALA A 107 14.44 -4.66 18.79
C ALA A 107 13.57 -5.82 19.29
N TYR A 108 12.90 -6.53 18.38
CA TYR A 108 12.00 -7.63 18.72
C TYR A 108 12.72 -8.92 19.16
N PRO A 109 13.79 -9.38 18.48
CA PRO A 109 14.67 -10.44 19.01
C PRO A 109 15.31 -10.08 20.36
N ASP A 110 15.82 -8.86 20.50
CA ASP A 110 16.49 -8.39 21.72
C ASP A 110 15.50 -8.36 22.90
N GLU A 111 14.26 -7.92 22.66
CA GLU A 111 13.18 -7.94 23.63
C GLU A 111 12.85 -9.36 24.11
N LEU A 112 12.74 -10.33 23.20
CA LEU A 112 12.51 -11.74 23.56
C LEU A 112 13.71 -12.35 24.30
N ALA A 113 14.93 -11.91 24.02
CA ALA A 113 16.13 -12.34 24.74
C ALA A 113 16.15 -11.80 26.18
N ALA A 114 15.74 -10.55 26.38
CA ALA A 114 15.68 -9.91 27.70
C ALA A 114 14.50 -10.41 28.55
N PHE A 115 13.34 -10.60 27.92
CA PHE A 115 12.10 -11.06 28.56
C PHE A 115 11.54 -12.32 27.88
N PRO A 116 12.15 -13.49 28.10
CA PRO A 116 11.76 -14.73 27.43
C PRO A 116 10.29 -15.08 27.61
N ARG A 117 9.68 -15.48 26.49
CA ARG A 117 8.31 -15.99 26.39
C ARG A 117 8.37 -17.44 25.91
N GLU A 118 7.49 -18.29 26.45
CA GLU A 118 7.19 -19.60 25.90
C GLU A 118 6.58 -19.42 24.51
N ASP A 119 6.75 -20.43 23.66
CA ASP A 119 6.32 -20.42 22.27
C ASP A 119 4.83 -20.02 22.14
N GLU A 120 3.99 -20.44 23.08
CA GLU A 120 2.55 -20.17 23.08
C GLU A 120 2.16 -18.71 23.34
N HIS A 121 3.08 -17.94 23.91
CA HIS A 121 2.86 -16.56 24.33
C HIS A 121 3.52 -15.53 23.39
N ILE A 122 4.00 -15.98 22.22
CA ILE A 122 4.55 -15.13 21.16
C ILE A 122 3.51 -15.05 20.02
N PRO A 123 2.80 -13.92 19.88
CA PRO A 123 1.83 -13.69 18.79
C PRO A 123 2.48 -13.73 17.41
N ASP A 124 1.68 -14.04 16.37
CA ASP A 124 2.18 -14.17 15.00
C ASP A 124 2.80 -12.87 14.45
N TRP A 125 2.23 -11.70 14.76
CA TRP A 125 2.83 -10.42 14.34
C TRP A 125 4.26 -10.26 14.90
N TRP A 126 4.51 -10.70 16.13
CA TRP A 126 5.84 -10.61 16.74
C TRP A 126 6.76 -11.66 16.13
N ARG A 127 6.26 -12.87 15.83
CA ARG A 127 7.03 -13.89 15.10
C ARG A 127 7.51 -13.37 13.74
N LEU A 128 6.66 -12.66 13.01
CA LEU A 128 7.03 -12.01 11.75
C LEU A 128 8.19 -11.02 11.94
N ARG A 129 8.11 -10.14 12.95
CA ARG A 129 9.16 -9.15 13.24
C ARG A 129 10.46 -9.75 13.77
N ALA A 130 10.35 -10.80 14.58
CA ALA A 130 11.50 -11.50 15.18
C ALA A 130 12.06 -12.63 14.31
N GLN A 131 11.53 -12.81 13.09
CA GLN A 131 11.93 -13.87 12.15
C GLN A 131 11.84 -15.28 12.75
N LEU A 132 10.77 -15.54 13.51
CA LEU A 132 10.43 -16.84 14.06
C LEU A 132 9.38 -17.53 13.19
N PRO A 133 9.40 -18.87 13.04
CA PRO A 133 8.35 -19.59 12.33
C PRO A 133 6.96 -19.32 12.93
N LEU A 134 5.93 -19.33 12.10
CA LEU A 134 4.54 -19.14 12.55
C LEU A 134 4.08 -20.30 13.44
N ARG A 135 3.17 -20.01 14.37
CA ARG A 135 2.57 -21.02 15.25
C ARG A 135 1.16 -21.43 14.82
N VAL A 136 0.85 -21.32 13.53
CA VAL A 136 -0.43 -21.78 13.00
C VAL A 136 -0.59 -23.28 13.29
N GLU A 137 -1.76 -23.65 13.82
CA GLU A 137 -2.15 -25.04 14.04
C GLU A 137 -3.12 -25.44 12.93
N PHE A 138 -2.75 -26.47 12.15
CA PHE A 138 -3.58 -26.97 11.07
C PHE A 138 -4.39 -28.18 11.50
N ARG A 139 -5.67 -28.18 11.13
CA ARG A 139 -6.55 -29.34 11.26
C ARG A 139 -6.48 -30.19 9.99
N HIS A 140 -6.26 -31.48 10.12
CA HIS A 140 -6.19 -32.38 8.96
C HIS A 140 -7.55 -33.02 8.71
N ALA A 141 -8.12 -32.77 7.53
CA ALA A 141 -9.39 -33.35 7.14
C ALA A 141 -9.25 -34.86 6.91
N ARG A 142 -10.12 -35.64 7.56
CA ARG A 142 -10.15 -37.09 7.34
C ARG A 142 -10.83 -37.42 6.02
N ILE A 143 -10.15 -38.19 5.16
CA ILE A 143 -10.72 -38.65 3.88
C ILE A 143 -11.96 -39.53 4.15
N VAL A 144 -11.84 -40.50 5.05
CA VAL A 144 -12.89 -41.41 5.52
C VAL A 144 -12.81 -41.58 7.04
N ASP A 145 -13.83 -42.14 7.67
CA ASP A 145 -13.88 -42.23 9.14
C ASP A 145 -13.07 -43.41 9.69
N ALA A 146 -12.98 -44.51 8.94
CA ALA A 146 -12.03 -45.60 9.17
C ALA A 146 -11.64 -46.27 7.86
N TYR A 147 -10.39 -46.75 7.77
CA TYR A 147 -9.89 -47.49 6.60
C TYR A 147 -8.83 -48.51 7.00
N THR A 148 -9.01 -49.74 6.51
CA THR A 148 -8.03 -50.82 6.55
C THR A 148 -7.76 -51.26 5.12
N GLU A 149 -6.50 -51.39 4.73
CA GLU A 149 -6.14 -51.82 3.37
C GLU A 149 -6.75 -53.21 3.06
N GLY A 150 -7.48 -53.30 1.94
CA GLY A 150 -8.19 -54.51 1.52
C GLY A 150 -9.63 -54.63 2.04
N GLU A 151 -10.08 -53.74 2.93
CA GLU A 151 -11.47 -53.64 3.37
C GLU A 151 -12.15 -52.39 2.79
N PRO A 152 -13.49 -52.39 2.61
CA PRO A 152 -14.22 -51.20 2.17
C PRO A 152 -14.03 -50.04 3.16
N PRO A 153 -13.73 -48.82 2.70
CA PRO A 153 -13.65 -47.65 3.57
C PRO A 153 -14.99 -47.37 4.26
N VAL A 154 -14.93 -46.95 5.53
CA VAL A 154 -16.12 -46.61 6.33
C VAL A 154 -16.34 -45.11 6.31
N VAL A 155 -17.55 -44.69 5.93
CA VAL A 155 -18.02 -43.32 6.04
C VAL A 155 -19.37 -43.32 6.74
N ASP A 156 -19.42 -42.69 7.91
CA ASP A 156 -20.64 -42.48 8.70
C ASP A 156 -20.80 -40.99 8.97
N ARG A 157 -21.33 -40.28 7.96
CA ARG A 157 -21.42 -38.82 7.92
C ARG A 157 -22.79 -38.40 7.39
N PRO A 158 -23.36 -37.30 7.91
CA PRO A 158 -24.61 -36.76 7.38
C PRO A 158 -24.44 -36.35 5.91
N GLU A 159 -25.42 -36.71 5.09
CA GLU A 159 -25.46 -36.28 3.68
C GLU A 159 -25.52 -34.75 3.57
N LEU A 160 -24.87 -34.22 2.55
CA LEU A 160 -25.00 -32.80 2.19
C LEU A 160 -26.28 -32.58 1.39
N ASP A 161 -26.87 -31.40 1.56
CA ASP A 161 -27.97 -30.97 0.69
C ASP A 161 -27.49 -30.89 -0.77
N GLU A 162 -28.38 -31.24 -1.72
CA GLU A 162 -28.05 -31.25 -3.16
C GLU A 162 -27.57 -29.88 -3.67
N SER A 163 -28.06 -28.79 -3.07
CA SER A 163 -27.63 -27.43 -3.42
C SER A 163 -26.31 -27.03 -2.76
N GLU A 164 -25.94 -27.68 -1.67
CA GLU A 164 -24.74 -27.39 -0.89
C GLU A 164 -23.51 -28.15 -1.39
N ALA A 165 -23.66 -29.42 -1.78
CA ALA A 165 -22.55 -30.26 -2.22
C ALA A 165 -21.68 -29.61 -3.33
N PRO A 166 -22.24 -28.96 -4.37
CA PRO A 166 -21.43 -28.27 -5.38
C PRO A 166 -20.62 -27.08 -4.82
N LEU A 167 -21.17 -26.36 -3.84
CA LEU A 167 -20.51 -25.21 -3.21
C LEU A 167 -19.34 -25.65 -2.31
N VAL A 168 -19.53 -26.74 -1.56
CA VAL A 168 -18.48 -27.36 -0.75
C VAL A 168 -17.36 -27.89 -1.64
N ALA A 169 -17.68 -28.61 -2.73
CA ALA A 169 -16.67 -29.07 -3.67
C ALA A 169 -15.90 -27.89 -4.28
N GLN A 170 -16.58 -26.83 -4.70
CA GLN A 170 -15.94 -25.63 -5.26
C GLN A 170 -15.01 -24.96 -4.25
N TYR A 171 -15.40 -24.85 -2.98
CA TYR A 171 -14.54 -24.31 -1.93
C TYR A 171 -13.22 -25.09 -1.84
N LEU A 172 -13.31 -26.42 -1.77
CA LEU A 172 -12.17 -27.32 -1.61
C LEU A 172 -11.26 -27.39 -2.83
N GLU A 173 -11.81 -27.18 -4.04
CA GLU A 173 -11.09 -27.21 -5.33
C GLU A 173 -10.41 -25.88 -5.66
N ARG A 174 -10.88 -24.75 -5.10
CA ARG A 174 -10.43 -23.41 -5.49
C ARG A 174 -9.11 -22.99 -4.84
N GLU A 175 -8.79 -23.51 -3.66
CA GLU A 175 -7.52 -23.18 -3.00
C GLU A 175 -6.32 -23.76 -3.76
N PRO A 176 -5.23 -23.00 -3.94
CA PRO A 176 -4.01 -23.51 -4.55
C PRO A 176 -3.46 -24.74 -3.82
N ALA A 177 -2.94 -25.69 -4.58
CA ALA A 177 -2.22 -26.83 -4.02
C ALA A 177 -0.93 -26.34 -3.32
N ILE A 178 -0.74 -26.74 -2.07
CA ILE A 178 0.48 -26.46 -1.28
C ILE A 178 1.53 -27.55 -1.44
N LEU A 179 1.11 -28.75 -1.84
CA LEU A 179 1.98 -29.87 -2.15
C LEU A 179 1.32 -30.67 -3.27
N SER A 180 2.08 -30.99 -4.32
CA SER A 180 1.62 -31.83 -5.43
C SER A 180 2.58 -33.00 -5.61
N GLY A 181 2.03 -34.21 -5.67
CA GLY A 181 2.71 -35.42 -6.09
C GLY A 181 2.95 -35.46 -7.59
N SER A 182 3.78 -36.40 -8.04
CA SER A 182 4.21 -36.51 -9.44
C SER A 182 3.19 -37.18 -10.38
N GLY A 183 1.99 -37.53 -9.89
CA GLY A 183 0.98 -38.28 -10.66
C GLY A 183 -0.36 -38.40 -9.94
N LEU A 184 -1.25 -39.23 -10.48
CA LEU A 184 -2.53 -39.54 -9.87
C LEU A 184 -2.37 -40.73 -8.89
N GLY A 185 -3.03 -40.61 -7.76
CA GLY A 185 -3.14 -41.57 -6.69
C GLY A 185 -4.21 -42.60 -6.94
N LYS A 186 -4.23 -43.64 -6.09
CA LYS A 186 -5.25 -44.68 -6.15
C LYS A 186 -6.56 -44.19 -5.54
N ASP A 187 -7.67 -44.61 -6.13
CA ASP A 187 -8.98 -44.50 -5.52
C ASP A 187 -9.17 -45.61 -4.46
N ILE A 188 -9.34 -45.24 -3.18
CA ILE A 188 -9.51 -46.21 -2.10
C ILE A 188 -10.87 -46.94 -2.15
N PHE A 189 -11.85 -46.41 -2.88
CA PHE A 189 -13.16 -47.05 -3.10
C PHE A 189 -13.16 -47.96 -4.33
N GLU A 190 -12.22 -47.75 -5.26
CA GLU A 190 -12.01 -48.57 -6.46
C GLU A 190 -10.53 -49.00 -6.57
N PRO A 191 -9.99 -49.82 -5.64
CA PRO A 191 -8.56 -50.09 -5.54
C PRO A 191 -7.95 -50.85 -6.74
N GLU A 192 -8.80 -51.49 -7.55
CA GLU A 192 -8.44 -52.21 -8.77
C GLU A 192 -8.44 -51.33 -10.04
N ALA A 193 -8.95 -50.10 -9.96
CA ALA A 193 -8.96 -49.16 -11.08
C ALA A 193 -7.59 -48.47 -11.25
N ASP A 194 -7.36 -47.93 -12.46
CA ASP A 194 -6.24 -47.02 -12.67
C ASP A 194 -6.42 -45.76 -11.82
N GLY A 195 -5.34 -45.24 -11.24
CA GLY A 195 -5.39 -44.08 -10.35
C GLY A 195 -5.88 -42.82 -11.06
N ASP A 196 -6.98 -42.24 -10.58
CA ASP A 196 -7.60 -41.01 -11.08
C ASP A 196 -7.65 -39.87 -10.05
N VAL A 197 -7.20 -40.13 -8.82
CA VAL A 197 -7.25 -39.16 -7.71
C VAL A 197 -6.06 -38.21 -7.80
N PRO A 198 -6.25 -36.88 -7.83
CA PRO A 198 -5.12 -35.96 -7.77
C PRO A 198 -4.33 -36.13 -6.45
N GLU A 199 -3.03 -36.34 -6.54
CA GLU A 199 -2.13 -36.35 -5.37
C GLU A 199 -1.75 -34.91 -5.05
N SER A 200 -2.66 -34.17 -4.41
CA SER A 200 -2.36 -32.83 -3.95
C SER A 200 -3.00 -32.52 -2.61
N TYR A 201 -2.31 -31.69 -1.83
CA TYR A 201 -2.83 -31.13 -0.59
C TYR A 201 -3.13 -29.66 -0.76
N HIS A 202 -4.19 -29.21 -0.12
CA HIS A 202 -4.71 -27.85 -0.16
C HIS A 202 -4.93 -27.35 1.27
N THR A 203 -5.01 -26.03 1.44
CA THR A 203 -5.30 -25.43 2.75
C THR A 203 -6.05 -24.11 2.60
N ASP A 204 -6.93 -23.83 3.54
CA ASP A 204 -7.56 -22.51 3.75
C ASP A 204 -6.92 -21.73 4.92
N GLY A 205 -5.76 -22.19 5.41
CA GLY A 205 -5.05 -21.62 6.54
C GLY A 205 -5.48 -22.16 7.90
N THR A 206 -6.63 -22.85 8.00
CA THR A 206 -7.06 -23.55 9.22
C THR A 206 -7.06 -25.07 9.01
N TRP A 207 -7.59 -25.52 7.87
CA TRP A 207 -7.65 -26.93 7.49
C TRP A 207 -6.62 -27.25 6.42
N ILE A 208 -6.13 -28.48 6.44
CA ILE A 208 -5.40 -29.12 5.35
C ILE A 208 -6.22 -30.32 4.90
N TRP A 209 -6.48 -30.43 3.60
CA TRP A 209 -7.16 -31.58 3.02
C TRP A 209 -6.42 -32.11 1.80
N HIS A 210 -6.56 -33.41 1.56
CA HIS A 210 -6.12 -34.04 0.32
C HIS A 210 -7.18 -33.82 -0.77
N ALA A 211 -6.77 -33.72 -2.04
CA ALA A 211 -7.66 -33.53 -3.18
C ALA A 211 -8.62 -34.70 -3.43
N SER A 212 -8.39 -35.84 -2.78
CA SER A 212 -9.36 -36.93 -2.71
C SER A 212 -10.68 -36.52 -2.06
N VAL A 213 -10.68 -35.57 -1.12
CA VAL A 213 -11.90 -35.12 -0.42
C VAL A 213 -12.91 -34.50 -1.39
N PRO A 214 -12.58 -33.44 -2.16
CA PRO A 214 -13.49 -32.94 -3.19
C PRO A 214 -13.73 -33.96 -4.30
N HIS A 215 -12.74 -34.76 -4.68
CA HIS A 215 -12.90 -35.79 -5.71
C HIS A 215 -13.97 -36.83 -5.34
N TYR A 216 -13.95 -37.37 -4.10
CA TYR A 216 -14.94 -38.35 -3.64
C TYR A 216 -16.31 -37.73 -3.40
N LEU A 217 -16.39 -36.47 -2.99
CA LEU A 217 -17.66 -35.74 -2.95
C LEU A 217 -18.29 -35.66 -4.35
N ARG A 218 -17.50 -35.37 -5.38
CA ARG A 218 -17.98 -35.29 -6.77
C ARG A 218 -18.34 -36.66 -7.35
N LYS A 219 -17.48 -37.66 -7.16
CA LYS A 219 -17.59 -38.99 -7.79
C LYS A 219 -18.63 -39.87 -7.10
N TYR A 220 -18.68 -39.83 -5.77
CA TYR A 220 -19.48 -40.76 -4.96
C TYR A 220 -20.54 -40.07 -4.09
N GLY A 221 -20.59 -38.74 -4.05
CA GLY A 221 -21.46 -38.01 -3.12
C GLY A 221 -21.02 -38.12 -1.66
N ILE A 222 -19.76 -38.54 -1.40
CA ILE A 222 -19.25 -38.76 -0.06
C ILE A 222 -18.98 -37.40 0.61
N PRO A 223 -19.68 -37.07 1.71
CA PRO A 223 -19.52 -35.78 2.37
C PRO A 223 -18.14 -35.68 3.07
N PRO A 224 -17.51 -34.49 3.08
CA PRO A 224 -16.36 -34.21 3.91
C PRO A 224 -16.70 -34.33 5.41
N GLU A 225 -15.68 -34.28 6.26
CA GLU A 225 -15.87 -34.30 7.72
C GLU A 225 -16.84 -33.19 8.20
N PRO A 226 -17.79 -33.47 9.10
CA PRO A 226 -18.84 -32.51 9.48
C PRO A 226 -18.30 -31.17 9.98
N GLU A 227 -17.23 -31.19 10.77
CA GLU A 227 -16.60 -29.96 11.29
C GLU A 227 -15.94 -29.13 10.19
N LEU A 228 -15.43 -29.76 9.13
CA LEU A 228 -14.92 -29.07 7.95
C LEU A 228 -16.08 -28.44 7.16
N VAL A 229 -17.20 -29.15 7.01
CA VAL A 229 -18.40 -28.60 6.36
C VAL A 229 -18.94 -27.39 7.15
N GLU A 230 -19.00 -27.47 8.48
CA GLU A 230 -19.38 -26.34 9.33
C GLU A 230 -18.43 -25.15 9.20
N HIS A 231 -17.11 -25.40 9.11
CA HIS A 231 -16.12 -24.36 8.82
C HIS A 231 -16.40 -23.67 7.48
N ILE A 232 -16.62 -24.46 6.41
CA ILE A 232 -16.92 -23.96 5.07
C ILE A 232 -18.21 -23.11 5.05
N ARG A 233 -19.25 -23.55 5.77
CA ARG A 233 -20.49 -22.76 5.95
C ARG A 233 -20.21 -21.43 6.65
N GLY A 234 -19.36 -21.42 7.68
CA GLY A 234 -18.90 -20.22 8.36
C GLY A 234 -18.21 -19.22 7.44
N GLN A 235 -17.44 -19.73 6.47
CA GLN A 235 -16.80 -18.96 5.40
C GLN A 235 -17.73 -18.62 4.23
N ARG A 236 -19.03 -18.94 4.34
CA ARG A 236 -20.04 -18.73 3.28
C ARG A 236 -19.63 -19.35 1.94
N PHE A 237 -18.98 -20.52 1.98
CA PHE A 237 -18.50 -21.23 0.80
C PHE A 237 -17.51 -20.43 -0.06
N GLN A 238 -16.83 -19.43 0.51
CA GLN A 238 -15.75 -18.69 -0.16
C GLN A 238 -14.46 -18.90 0.64
N PRO A 239 -13.45 -19.57 0.09
CA PRO A 239 -12.22 -19.77 0.82
C PRO A 239 -11.48 -18.44 1.02
N PRO A 240 -10.83 -18.25 2.18
CA PRO A 240 -10.04 -17.07 2.45
C PRO A 240 -8.75 -17.06 1.63
N TYR A 241 -8.19 -15.88 1.39
CA TYR A 241 -6.82 -15.80 0.89
C TYR A 241 -5.84 -16.30 1.96
N VAL A 242 -5.03 -17.29 1.61
CA VAL A 242 -3.99 -17.83 2.48
C VAL A 242 -2.64 -17.25 2.11
N GLU A 243 -2.02 -16.57 3.07
CA GLU A 243 -0.69 -15.98 2.94
C GLU A 243 0.37 -17.01 2.54
N HIS A 244 1.34 -16.59 1.74
CA HIS A 244 2.37 -17.49 1.21
C HIS A 244 3.21 -18.16 2.31
N LEU A 245 3.51 -17.44 3.40
CA LEU A 245 4.19 -18.02 4.56
C LEU A 245 3.35 -19.09 5.27
N VAL A 246 2.03 -18.90 5.38
CA VAL A 246 1.11 -19.90 5.97
C VAL A 246 1.09 -21.16 5.11
N ARG A 247 1.00 -21.02 3.78
CA ARG A 247 1.07 -22.16 2.83
C ARG A 247 2.38 -22.95 2.94
N ARG A 248 3.53 -22.27 2.97
CA ARG A 248 4.84 -22.94 3.16
C ARG A 248 4.97 -23.58 4.55
N THR A 249 4.28 -23.04 5.56
CA THR A 249 4.23 -23.64 6.90
C THR A 249 3.43 -24.94 6.86
N ALA A 250 2.26 -24.95 6.22
CA ALA A 250 1.44 -26.15 6.02
C ALA A 250 2.19 -27.24 5.21
N GLU A 251 2.89 -26.85 4.14
CA GLU A 251 3.74 -27.76 3.36
C GLU A 251 4.85 -28.40 4.21
N ALA A 252 5.54 -27.60 5.04
CA ALA A 252 6.58 -28.09 5.92
C ALA A 252 6.05 -29.11 6.94
N ASP A 253 4.87 -28.86 7.52
CA ASP A 253 4.21 -29.78 8.45
C ASP A 253 3.87 -31.12 7.78
N LEU A 254 3.31 -31.08 6.55
CA LEU A 254 3.01 -32.29 5.77
C LEU A 254 4.27 -33.12 5.45
N LEU A 255 5.40 -32.45 5.21
CA LEU A 255 6.67 -33.10 4.89
C LEU A 255 7.50 -33.49 6.13
N GLY A 256 7.03 -33.16 7.34
CA GLY A 256 7.79 -33.34 8.59
C GLY A 256 9.10 -32.54 8.61
N LYS A 257 9.17 -31.42 7.88
CA LYS A 257 10.34 -30.53 7.79
C LYS A 257 10.24 -29.40 8.82
N PRO A 258 11.36 -28.79 9.22
CA PRO A 258 11.32 -27.58 10.04
C PRO A 258 10.49 -26.47 9.37
N ARG A 259 9.58 -25.85 10.12
CA ARG A 259 8.76 -24.73 9.62
C ARG A 259 9.64 -23.57 9.14
N PRO A 260 9.29 -22.92 8.02
CA PRO A 260 10.07 -21.82 7.47
C PRO A 260 10.00 -20.58 8.37
N LYS A 261 11.09 -19.81 8.40
CA LYS A 261 11.09 -18.47 8.98
C LYS A 261 10.51 -17.46 7.97
N PRO A 262 9.88 -16.37 8.44
CA PRO A 262 9.48 -15.25 7.60
C PRO A 262 10.70 -14.68 6.84
N GLY A 263 10.53 -14.49 5.54
CA GLY A 263 11.49 -13.79 4.69
C GLY A 263 11.12 -12.30 4.53
N ARG A 264 11.99 -11.54 3.85
CA ARG A 264 11.76 -10.10 3.62
C ARG A 264 10.44 -9.82 2.89
N SER A 265 10.04 -10.68 1.96
CA SER A 265 8.78 -10.54 1.21
C SER A 265 7.53 -10.81 2.05
N ASP A 266 7.64 -11.53 3.17
CA ASP A 266 6.50 -11.88 4.02
C ASP A 266 6.17 -10.74 5.04
N VAL A 267 7.04 -9.74 5.15
CA VAL A 267 6.93 -8.66 6.17
C VAL A 267 6.98 -7.26 5.54
N LYS A 268 7.61 -7.10 4.38
CA LYS A 268 7.73 -5.80 3.71
C LYS A 268 6.41 -5.43 3.03
N LYS A 269 5.91 -4.21 3.30
CA LYS A 269 4.82 -3.61 2.52
C LYS A 269 5.21 -3.58 1.04
N THR A 270 4.32 -4.05 0.18
CA THR A 270 4.51 -3.94 -1.26
C THR A 270 4.29 -2.50 -1.74
N GLU A 271 4.77 -2.16 -2.93
CA GLU A 271 4.48 -0.85 -3.53
C GLU A 271 2.97 -0.62 -3.68
N GLY A 272 2.20 -1.69 -3.90
CA GLY A 272 0.74 -1.67 -3.96
C GLY A 272 0.10 -1.37 -2.60
N ASP A 273 0.60 -1.95 -1.51
CA ASP A 273 0.11 -1.66 -0.16
C ASP A 273 0.37 -0.20 0.21
N ILE A 274 1.57 0.30 -0.10
CA ILE A 274 1.94 1.70 0.11
C ILE A 274 1.00 2.60 -0.71
N ALA A 275 0.80 2.30 -2.00
CA ALA A 275 -0.11 3.09 -2.84
C ALA A 275 -1.55 3.10 -2.29
N ALA A 276 -2.08 1.96 -1.86
CA ALA A 276 -3.42 1.86 -1.30
C ALA A 276 -3.57 2.66 0.02
N GLU A 277 -2.56 2.63 0.89
CA GLU A 277 -2.53 3.43 2.12
C GLU A 277 -2.54 4.94 1.80
N LEU A 278 -1.74 5.35 0.82
CA LEU A 278 -1.64 6.75 0.39
C LEU A 278 -2.93 7.33 -0.21
N GLU A 279 -3.82 6.50 -0.75
CA GLU A 279 -5.11 6.96 -1.29
C GLU A 279 -6.10 7.39 -0.19
N THR A 280 -5.92 6.90 1.03
CA THR A 280 -6.88 7.12 2.13
C THR A 280 -6.28 7.83 3.34
N SER A 281 -4.96 7.76 3.51
CA SER A 281 -4.24 8.42 4.61
C SER A 281 -3.56 9.70 4.13
N PRO A 282 -3.98 10.89 4.60
CA PRO A 282 -3.35 12.15 4.20
C PRO A 282 -1.94 12.34 4.78
N ASN A 283 -1.62 11.65 5.88
CA ASN A 283 -0.34 11.75 6.58
C ASN A 283 0.18 10.34 6.93
N PRO A 284 0.62 9.56 5.92
CA PRO A 284 1.18 8.23 6.12
C PRO A 284 2.50 8.30 6.90
N SER A 285 2.80 7.30 7.72
CA SER A 285 4.14 7.13 8.29
C SER A 285 4.95 6.22 7.38
N LEU A 286 5.83 6.81 6.56
CA LEU A 286 6.70 6.09 5.63
C LEU A 286 8.14 6.03 6.15
N THR A 287 8.80 4.90 5.96
CA THR A 287 10.27 4.82 6.05
C THR A 287 10.92 5.54 4.87
N ASP A 288 12.21 5.88 4.99
CA ASP A 288 12.96 6.51 3.89
C ASP A 288 12.96 5.66 2.60
N GLU A 289 13.04 4.32 2.71
CA GLU A 289 12.98 3.42 1.54
C GLU A 289 11.62 3.52 0.83
N GLU A 290 10.53 3.51 1.60
CA GLU A 290 9.16 3.62 1.07
C GLU A 290 8.91 5.00 0.46
N LEU A 291 9.40 6.07 1.10
CA LEU A 291 9.29 7.44 0.59
C LEU A 291 10.01 7.62 -0.76
N LEU A 292 11.20 7.01 -0.95
CA LEU A 292 11.90 7.05 -2.24
C LEU A 292 11.11 6.32 -3.35
N VAL A 293 10.50 5.18 -3.03
CA VAL A 293 9.62 4.45 -3.96
C VAL A 293 8.44 5.33 -4.38
N VAL A 294 7.80 6.00 -3.41
CA VAL A 294 6.69 6.93 -3.66
C VAL A 294 7.14 8.10 -4.53
N LEU A 295 8.28 8.71 -4.23
CA LEU A 295 8.85 9.81 -5.01
C LEU A 295 9.05 9.44 -6.47
N VAL A 296 9.69 8.30 -6.75
CA VAL A 296 9.92 7.81 -8.11
C VAL A 296 8.59 7.50 -8.81
N SER A 297 7.66 6.85 -8.12
CA SER A 297 6.33 6.55 -8.65
C SER A 297 5.59 7.83 -9.06
N ARG A 298 5.54 8.86 -8.19
CA ARG A 298 4.89 10.15 -8.48
C ARG A 298 5.53 10.89 -9.65
N LEU A 299 6.86 10.87 -9.77
CA LEU A 299 7.54 11.42 -10.95
C LEU A 299 7.12 10.67 -12.22
N GLY A 300 7.04 9.33 -12.16
CA GLY A 300 6.58 8.47 -13.25
C GLY A 300 5.11 8.70 -13.66
N GLU A 301 4.20 8.82 -12.69
CA GLU A 301 2.77 9.14 -12.92
C GLU A 301 2.59 10.48 -13.64
N HIS A 302 3.46 11.44 -13.37
CA HIS A 302 3.49 12.72 -14.07
C HIS A 302 4.26 12.67 -15.39
N ALA A 303 4.75 11.51 -15.83
CA ALA A 303 5.54 11.32 -17.04
C ALA A 303 6.82 12.18 -17.08
N VAL A 304 7.45 12.37 -15.92
CA VAL A 304 8.81 12.94 -15.85
C VAL A 304 9.78 11.94 -16.47
N TRP A 305 10.61 12.42 -17.40
CA TRP A 305 11.60 11.60 -18.07
C TRP A 305 12.70 11.15 -17.09
N PRO A 306 13.18 9.90 -17.17
CA PRO A 306 14.26 9.42 -16.32
C PRO A 306 15.52 10.31 -16.36
N GLU A 307 15.79 10.99 -17.48
CA GLU A 307 16.94 11.91 -17.64
C GLU A 307 16.72 13.27 -16.97
N ALA A 308 15.50 13.62 -16.57
CA ALA A 308 15.21 14.89 -15.92
C ALA A 308 15.66 14.93 -14.45
N TYR A 309 15.92 13.77 -13.83
CA TYR A 309 16.30 13.68 -12.43
C TYR A 309 17.28 12.56 -12.11
N ARG A 310 17.96 12.66 -10.97
CA ARG A 310 18.81 11.61 -10.38
C ARG A 310 18.56 11.51 -8.88
N ILE A 311 18.54 10.29 -8.35
CA ILE A 311 18.45 10.03 -6.91
C ILE A 311 19.65 9.16 -6.54
N GLY A 312 20.47 9.64 -5.60
CA GLY A 312 21.71 8.96 -5.20
C GLY A 312 22.84 9.04 -6.24
N ASP A 313 22.65 9.83 -7.30
CA ASP A 313 23.63 10.09 -8.34
C ASP A 313 23.56 11.56 -8.81
N ARG A 314 24.55 12.00 -9.60
CA ARG A 314 24.68 13.37 -10.11
C ARG A 314 24.86 13.35 -11.62
N SER A 315 24.08 14.17 -12.33
CA SER A 315 24.16 14.28 -13.79
C SER A 315 23.82 15.69 -14.25
N ASP A 316 24.65 16.25 -15.13
CA ASP A 316 24.40 17.57 -15.72
C ASP A 316 23.09 17.58 -16.51
N GLY A 317 22.34 18.68 -16.40
CA GLY A 317 21.01 18.81 -16.99
C GLY A 317 19.87 18.14 -16.20
N SER A 318 20.19 17.44 -15.10
CA SER A 318 19.21 16.80 -14.23
C SER A 318 19.01 17.54 -12.90
N TRP A 319 17.82 17.42 -12.32
CA TRP A 319 17.58 17.72 -10.91
C TRP A 319 17.97 16.53 -10.04
N CYS A 320 18.88 16.72 -9.10
CA CYS A 320 19.46 15.63 -8.33
C CYS A 320 19.04 15.73 -6.85
N LEU A 321 18.79 14.57 -6.22
CA LEU A 321 18.57 14.38 -4.79
C LEU A 321 19.67 13.47 -4.22
N ASN A 322 20.46 13.96 -3.28
CA ASN A 322 21.63 13.24 -2.74
C ASN A 322 21.81 13.50 -1.24
N PHE A 323 22.24 12.49 -0.47
CA PHE A 323 22.69 12.71 0.91
C PHE A 323 24.14 13.22 0.94
N THR A 324 24.41 14.24 1.75
CA THR A 324 25.71 14.90 1.86
C THR A 324 26.06 15.16 3.32
N GLU A 325 27.28 15.66 3.59
CA GLU A 325 27.70 16.08 4.94
C GLU A 325 26.81 17.19 5.54
N LYS A 326 26.08 17.95 4.71
CA LYS A 326 25.16 19.02 5.12
C LYS A 326 23.70 18.56 5.18
N GLY A 327 23.44 17.26 5.06
CA GLY A 327 22.09 16.67 4.94
C GLY A 327 21.71 16.38 3.49
N TRP A 328 20.41 16.23 3.25
CA TRP A 328 19.83 15.94 1.93
C TRP A 328 19.89 17.18 1.03
N GLU A 329 20.62 17.08 -0.07
CA GLU A 329 20.77 18.11 -1.10
C GLU A 329 19.77 17.91 -2.24
N VAL A 330 19.09 18.99 -2.64
CA VAL A 330 18.32 19.08 -3.89
C VAL A 330 18.85 20.23 -4.73
N ALA A 331 19.29 19.94 -5.95
CA ALA A 331 19.82 20.94 -6.87
C ALA A 331 19.70 20.51 -8.34
N ALA A 332 19.63 21.48 -9.25
CA ALA A 332 19.97 21.23 -10.64
C ALA A 332 21.50 21.09 -10.77
N TYR A 333 21.99 20.25 -11.67
CA TYR A 333 23.42 20.10 -11.92
C TYR A 333 23.81 20.64 -13.29
N SER A 334 24.92 21.36 -13.35
CA SER A 334 25.53 21.91 -14.57
C SER A 334 27.04 21.98 -14.39
N ASP A 335 27.78 21.63 -15.43
CA ASP A 335 29.25 21.65 -15.45
C ASP A 335 29.88 20.89 -14.26
N GLY A 336 29.26 19.76 -13.88
CA GLY A 336 29.68 18.90 -12.78
C GLY A 336 29.40 19.46 -11.38
N ALA A 337 28.66 20.56 -11.23
CA ALA A 337 28.41 21.23 -9.95
C ALA A 337 26.91 21.52 -9.70
N PRO A 338 26.47 21.53 -8.43
CA PRO A 338 25.10 21.90 -8.09
C PRO A 338 24.87 23.41 -8.27
N VAL A 339 23.77 23.76 -8.92
CA VAL A 339 23.31 25.13 -9.14
C VAL A 339 22.30 25.50 -8.05
N SER A 340 22.68 26.45 -7.19
CA SER A 340 21.84 26.93 -6.07
C SER A 340 21.27 25.82 -5.17
N PRO A 341 22.13 24.94 -4.60
CA PRO A 341 21.66 23.79 -3.83
C PRO A 341 20.83 24.20 -2.60
N LYS A 342 19.83 23.37 -2.29
CA LYS A 342 19.05 23.42 -1.07
C LYS A 342 19.34 22.19 -0.22
N TYR A 343 19.50 22.39 1.08
CA TYR A 343 19.83 21.34 2.04
C TYR A 343 18.70 21.16 3.04
N PHE A 344 18.39 19.92 3.38
CA PHE A 344 17.31 19.52 4.28
C PHE A 344 17.81 18.47 5.27
N GLU A 345 17.30 18.50 6.49
CA GLU A 345 17.61 17.49 7.50
C GLU A 345 16.86 16.18 7.22
N LYS A 346 15.59 16.27 6.82
CA LYS A 346 14.73 15.12 6.53
C LYS A 346 14.64 14.86 5.03
N LEU A 347 14.57 13.58 4.67
CA LEU A 347 14.37 13.15 3.28
C LEU A 347 13.02 13.62 2.73
N GLU A 348 11.98 13.64 3.56
CA GLU A 348 10.63 14.08 3.18
C GLU A 348 10.60 15.49 2.61
N ASP A 349 11.23 16.44 3.30
CA ASP A 349 11.33 17.83 2.84
C ASP A 349 12.11 17.96 1.53
N ALA A 350 13.17 17.16 1.38
CA ALA A 350 13.97 17.10 0.16
C ALA A 350 13.16 16.49 -1.01
N ALA A 351 12.37 15.45 -0.77
CA ALA A 351 11.49 14.83 -1.75
C ALA A 351 10.40 15.81 -2.23
N HIS A 352 9.76 16.55 -1.29
CA HIS A 352 8.83 17.63 -1.61
C HIS A 352 9.47 18.70 -2.48
N GLN A 353 10.70 19.11 -2.14
CA GLN A 353 11.45 20.09 -2.92
C GLN A 353 11.77 19.59 -4.33
N LEU A 354 12.16 18.31 -4.49
CA LEU A 354 12.45 17.74 -5.81
C LEU A 354 11.18 17.70 -6.68
N LEU A 355 10.06 17.18 -6.15
CA LEU A 355 8.78 17.17 -6.85
C LEU A 355 8.37 18.57 -7.29
N GLY A 356 8.41 19.54 -6.38
CA GLY A 356 8.11 20.93 -6.68
C GLY A 356 9.06 21.51 -7.74
N ALA A 357 10.35 21.25 -7.63
CA ALA A 357 11.34 21.74 -8.59
C ALA A 357 11.10 21.19 -10.00
N VAL A 358 10.77 19.90 -10.13
CA VAL A 358 10.57 19.25 -11.44
C VAL A 358 9.19 19.57 -12.03
N LEU A 359 8.11 19.46 -11.24
CA LEU A 359 6.74 19.55 -11.74
C LEU A 359 6.24 20.98 -11.93
N LEU A 360 6.82 21.96 -11.23
CA LEU A 360 6.40 23.37 -11.36
C LEU A 360 6.63 23.92 -12.77
N HIS A 361 7.62 23.39 -13.49
CA HIS A 361 7.94 23.81 -14.85
C HIS A 361 7.85 22.61 -15.81
N PRO A 362 6.83 22.53 -16.69
CA PRO A 362 6.65 21.38 -17.59
C PRO A 362 7.87 21.04 -18.46
N ALA A 363 8.70 22.03 -18.80
CA ALA A 363 9.94 21.79 -19.54
C ALA A 363 10.99 21.01 -18.74
N ARG A 364 11.00 21.10 -17.40
CA ARG A 364 11.92 20.33 -16.56
C ARG A 364 11.58 18.85 -16.57
N MET A 365 10.30 18.51 -16.75
CA MET A 365 9.85 17.12 -16.85
C MET A 365 10.46 16.38 -18.05
N THR A 366 10.90 17.11 -19.09
CA THR A 366 11.58 16.57 -20.28
C THR A 366 13.08 16.92 -20.30
N ALA A 367 13.67 17.28 -19.16
CA ALA A 367 15.05 17.79 -19.05
C ALA A 367 15.35 18.99 -19.96
N GLY A 368 14.33 19.76 -20.35
CA GLY A 368 14.43 20.86 -21.31
C GLY A 368 14.45 20.43 -22.78
N HIS A 369 14.38 19.13 -23.07
CA HIS A 369 14.31 18.62 -24.43
C HIS A 369 12.92 18.81 -25.04
N GLU A 370 12.88 19.04 -26.36
CA GLU A 370 11.64 18.97 -27.12
C GLU A 370 11.16 17.53 -27.20
N THR A 371 9.86 17.29 -27.00
CA THR A 371 9.30 15.95 -27.28
C THR A 371 9.52 15.58 -28.74
N PRO A 372 10.03 14.38 -29.06
CA PRO A 372 10.16 13.90 -30.43
C PRO A 372 8.84 14.01 -31.20
N LEU A 373 8.93 14.23 -32.51
CA LEU A 373 7.76 14.18 -33.38
C LEU A 373 7.26 12.73 -33.43
N GLU A 374 6.05 12.52 -32.90
CA GLU A 374 5.40 11.21 -32.91
C GLU A 374 5.03 10.77 -34.33
N THR A 375 5.20 9.48 -34.57
CA THR A 375 4.76 8.79 -35.77
C THR A 375 3.22 8.76 -35.85
N ALA A 376 2.69 8.54 -37.06
CA ALA A 376 1.25 8.37 -37.25
C ALA A 376 0.66 7.20 -36.43
N LYS A 377 1.48 6.18 -36.12
CA LYS A 377 1.09 5.05 -35.27
C LYS A 377 0.91 5.49 -33.82
N GLU A 378 1.89 6.18 -33.24
CA GLU A 378 1.81 6.71 -31.87
C GLU A 378 0.64 7.68 -31.71
N LEU A 379 0.41 8.54 -32.72
CA LEU A 379 -0.74 9.44 -32.72
C LEU A 379 -2.11 8.74 -32.82
N ALA A 380 -2.15 7.51 -33.34
CA ALA A 380 -3.39 6.73 -33.40
C ALA A 380 -3.83 6.22 -32.03
N ASP A 381 -2.88 6.06 -31.10
CA ASP A 381 -3.11 5.58 -29.73
C ASP A 381 -3.59 6.70 -28.79
N TRP A 382 -3.52 7.97 -29.21
CA TRP A 382 -4.03 9.08 -28.43
C TRP A 382 -5.57 9.02 -28.27
N PRO A 383 -6.10 9.32 -27.06
CA PRO A 383 -7.52 9.15 -26.77
C PRO A 383 -8.41 10.16 -27.49
N LEU A 384 -7.88 11.32 -27.88
CA LEU A 384 -8.60 12.37 -28.59
C LEU A 384 -7.90 12.70 -29.91
N ARG A 385 -8.68 13.10 -30.91
CA ARG A 385 -8.17 13.46 -32.24
C ARG A 385 -8.57 14.88 -32.60
N ALA A 386 -7.74 15.53 -33.42
CA ALA A 386 -8.10 16.80 -34.02
C ALA A 386 -9.32 16.62 -34.95
N ALA A 387 -10.30 17.51 -34.85
CA ALA A 387 -11.47 17.51 -35.72
C ALA A 387 -11.05 17.78 -37.18
N PRO A 388 -11.86 17.38 -38.19
CA PRO A 388 -11.57 17.67 -39.59
C PRO A 388 -11.27 19.15 -39.83
N GLY A 389 -10.14 19.43 -40.49
CA GLY A 389 -9.68 20.78 -40.76
C GLY A 389 -8.88 21.45 -39.63
N GLU A 390 -8.79 20.85 -38.44
CA GLU A 390 -7.89 21.32 -37.39
C GLU A 390 -6.43 20.89 -37.63
N PRO A 391 -5.45 21.67 -37.14
CA PRO A 391 -4.05 21.25 -37.09
C PRO A 391 -3.92 19.84 -36.49
N PRO A 392 -3.16 18.93 -37.13
CA PRO A 392 -2.92 17.61 -36.57
C PRO A 392 -2.11 17.70 -35.28
N LEU A 393 -2.20 16.67 -34.44
CA LEU A 393 -1.48 16.59 -33.16
C LEU A 393 0.06 16.62 -33.31
N THR A 394 0.59 16.37 -34.52
CA THR A 394 2.01 16.58 -34.83
C THR A 394 2.47 18.03 -34.67
N LEU A 395 1.55 19.00 -34.73
CA LEU A 395 1.85 20.42 -34.55
C LEU A 395 1.81 20.86 -33.08
N LEU A 396 1.70 19.91 -32.15
CA LEU A 396 1.80 20.14 -30.71
C LEU A 396 2.99 19.36 -30.14
N ARG A 397 3.84 20.03 -29.36
CA ARG A 397 4.88 19.41 -28.52
C ARG A 397 4.46 19.36 -27.06
N ASN A 398 5.16 18.57 -26.23
CA ASN A 398 4.89 18.41 -24.80
C ASN A 398 3.42 18.04 -24.53
N LYS A 399 2.85 17.20 -25.40
CA LYS A 399 1.46 16.78 -25.29
C LYS A 399 1.27 15.92 -24.05
N ARG A 400 0.13 16.09 -23.38
CA ARG A 400 -0.33 15.22 -22.31
C ARG A 400 -1.85 15.23 -22.24
N VAL A 401 -2.42 14.16 -21.73
CA VAL A 401 -3.84 14.15 -21.35
C VAL A 401 -3.97 14.91 -20.04
N SER A 402 -4.93 15.83 -19.97
CA SER A 402 -5.21 16.60 -18.77
C SER A 402 -6.70 16.74 -18.57
N ARG A 403 -7.13 16.92 -17.33
CA ARG A 403 -8.51 17.23 -16.98
C ARG A 403 -8.61 18.72 -16.70
N MET A 404 -9.20 19.47 -17.62
CA MET A 404 -9.53 20.87 -17.37
C MET A 404 -10.70 20.97 -16.39
N VAL A 405 -10.60 21.86 -15.42
CA VAL A 405 -11.65 22.11 -14.43
C VAL A 405 -12.75 23.00 -14.99
N ALA A 406 -13.95 22.90 -14.40
CA ALA A 406 -15.04 23.83 -14.66
C ALA A 406 -14.62 25.27 -14.30
N GLY A 407 -15.13 26.25 -15.03
CA GLY A 407 -14.77 27.66 -14.89
C GLY A 407 -13.57 28.09 -15.73
N THR A 408 -12.76 27.15 -16.24
CA THR A 408 -11.63 27.48 -17.13
C THR A 408 -12.13 28.21 -18.37
N VAL A 409 -11.47 29.32 -18.72
CA VAL A 409 -11.76 30.12 -19.91
C VAL A 409 -10.76 29.77 -21.02
N VAL A 410 -11.27 29.49 -22.20
CA VAL A 410 -10.49 29.14 -23.40
C VAL A 410 -10.86 30.04 -24.57
N LEU A 411 -9.88 30.24 -25.45
CA LEU A 411 -10.03 31.05 -26.65
C LEU A 411 -10.02 30.16 -27.89
N ARG A 412 -10.95 30.41 -28.82
CA ARG A 412 -11.06 29.72 -30.09
C ARG A 412 -10.75 30.68 -31.24
N PHE A 413 -9.90 30.24 -32.17
CA PHE A 413 -9.68 30.87 -33.46
C PHE A 413 -10.08 29.91 -34.60
N GLY A 414 -11.20 30.19 -35.24
CA GLY A 414 -11.85 29.40 -36.29
C GLY A 414 -13.29 29.01 -35.93
N GLU A 415 -13.95 28.31 -36.85
CA GLU A 415 -15.36 27.90 -36.77
C GLU A 415 -15.66 26.96 -35.58
N GLU A 416 -16.93 26.87 -35.21
CA GLU A 416 -17.40 26.01 -34.11
C GLU A 416 -17.41 24.51 -34.45
N THR A 417 -17.17 24.14 -35.72
CA THR A 417 -16.99 22.75 -36.18
C THR A 417 -15.63 22.16 -35.80
N GLY A 418 -14.70 22.98 -35.31
CA GLY A 418 -13.41 22.55 -34.79
C GLY A 418 -13.46 22.16 -33.31
N ASN A 419 -12.38 21.56 -32.81
CA ASN A 419 -12.21 21.21 -31.39
C ASN A 419 -10.89 21.71 -30.77
N LEU A 420 -10.14 22.54 -31.49
CA LEU A 420 -8.90 23.16 -31.00
C LEU A 420 -9.20 24.52 -30.36
N VAL A 421 -8.81 24.66 -29.10
CA VAL A 421 -8.87 25.92 -28.35
C VAL A 421 -7.51 26.22 -27.71
N HIS A 422 -7.34 27.41 -27.18
CA HIS A 422 -6.11 27.87 -26.56
C HIS A 422 -6.36 28.43 -25.16
N HIS A 423 -5.29 28.53 -24.37
CA HIS A 423 -5.34 29.18 -23.07
C HIS A 423 -5.82 30.64 -23.19
N GLY A 424 -6.56 31.12 -22.20
CA GLY A 424 -6.99 32.52 -22.13
C GLY A 424 -5.80 33.49 -22.22
N GLY A 425 -5.92 34.55 -23.01
CA GLY A 425 -4.87 35.57 -23.17
C GLY A 425 -3.74 35.21 -24.15
N VAL A 426 -3.85 34.12 -24.91
CA VAL A 426 -2.90 33.80 -25.98
C VAL A 426 -2.89 34.89 -27.06
N ARG A 427 -1.73 35.15 -27.68
CA ARG A 427 -1.63 35.99 -28.87
C ARG A 427 -1.81 35.15 -30.12
N PHE A 428 -2.61 35.59 -31.09
CA PHE A 428 -2.86 34.85 -32.32
C PHE A 428 -1.58 34.36 -33.01
N ALA A 429 -0.55 35.20 -33.12
CA ALA A 429 0.73 34.82 -33.75
C ALA A 429 1.43 33.60 -33.11
N THR A 430 1.13 33.27 -31.84
CA THR A 430 1.70 32.09 -31.15
C THR A 430 0.91 30.80 -31.40
N THR A 431 -0.27 30.87 -32.03
CA THR A 431 -1.15 29.71 -32.24
C THR A 431 -0.74 28.81 -33.39
N SER A 432 0.12 29.31 -34.29
CA SER A 432 0.48 28.62 -35.54
C SER A 432 -0.70 28.25 -36.43
N LEU A 433 -1.76 29.08 -36.40
CA LEU A 433 -2.92 28.95 -37.26
C LEU A 433 -2.81 29.83 -38.52
N PRO A 434 -3.46 29.46 -39.63
CA PRO A 434 -3.60 30.32 -40.80
C PRO A 434 -4.28 31.65 -40.45
N LEU A 435 -3.79 32.76 -41.04
CA LEU A 435 -4.20 34.15 -40.72
C LEU A 435 -5.72 34.39 -40.82
N GLU A 436 -6.41 33.71 -41.74
CA GLU A 436 -7.86 33.81 -41.90
C GLU A 436 -8.63 33.45 -40.62
N ARG A 437 -8.06 32.62 -39.74
CA ARG A 437 -8.69 32.21 -38.48
C ARG A 437 -8.65 33.28 -37.39
N GLU A 438 -7.85 34.34 -37.53
CA GLU A 438 -7.77 35.40 -36.52
C GLU A 438 -9.11 36.13 -36.36
N ARG A 439 -9.87 36.25 -37.45
CA ARG A 439 -11.12 37.02 -37.50
C ARG A 439 -12.35 36.23 -37.08
N VAL A 440 -12.22 34.91 -36.97
CA VAL A 440 -13.33 34.00 -36.66
C VAL A 440 -13.00 33.37 -35.33
N GLY A 441 -13.92 33.43 -34.36
CA GLY A 441 -13.63 32.86 -33.06
C GLY A 441 -14.57 33.31 -31.96
N GLY A 442 -14.22 32.91 -30.75
CA GLY A 442 -14.97 33.25 -29.55
C GLY A 442 -14.27 32.79 -28.29
N THR A 443 -14.72 33.32 -27.16
CA THR A 443 -14.26 32.92 -25.84
C THR A 443 -15.30 31.99 -25.23
N TYR A 444 -14.85 30.91 -24.60
CA TYR A 444 -15.73 29.92 -23.99
C TYR A 444 -15.31 29.62 -22.56
N ARG A 445 -16.29 29.40 -21.69
CA ARG A 445 -16.10 28.94 -20.32
C ARG A 445 -16.57 27.49 -20.20
N LEU A 446 -15.73 26.65 -19.59
CA LEU A 446 -16.11 25.28 -19.25
C LEU A 446 -17.17 25.29 -18.14
N ARG A 447 -18.28 24.59 -18.33
CA ARG A 447 -19.35 24.43 -17.31
C ARG A 447 -19.19 23.16 -16.49
N ARG A 448 -18.37 22.22 -16.97
CA ARG A 448 -17.99 20.99 -16.28
C ARG A 448 -16.55 20.62 -16.63
N PRO A 449 -15.91 19.71 -15.87
CA PRO A 449 -14.59 19.22 -16.24
C PRO A 449 -14.58 18.48 -17.58
N LEU A 450 -13.52 18.68 -18.37
CA LEU A 450 -13.30 18.00 -19.65
C LEU A 450 -11.90 17.36 -19.69
N HIS A 451 -11.82 16.12 -20.17
CA HIS A 451 -10.54 15.50 -20.53
C HIS A 451 -10.11 16.03 -21.90
N VAL A 452 -8.91 16.55 -21.98
CA VAL A 452 -8.35 17.22 -23.16
C VAL A 452 -6.93 16.75 -23.41
N ILE A 453 -6.47 16.90 -24.64
CA ILE A 453 -5.02 16.90 -24.92
C ILE A 453 -4.56 18.34 -24.77
N ILE A 454 -3.64 18.60 -23.84
CA ILE A 454 -2.93 19.88 -23.76
C ILE A 454 -1.57 19.73 -24.44
N GLY A 455 -1.13 20.74 -25.19
CA GLY A 455 0.19 20.80 -25.78
C GLY A 455 0.63 22.23 -26.08
N VAL A 456 1.87 22.38 -26.54
CA VAL A 456 2.42 23.67 -26.97
C VAL A 456 2.53 23.66 -28.49
N THR A 457 2.01 24.68 -29.16
CA THR A 457 2.08 24.79 -30.63
C THR A 457 3.53 24.92 -31.10
N VAL A 458 3.89 24.16 -32.14
CA VAL A 458 5.20 24.27 -32.79
C VAL A 458 5.21 25.42 -33.81
N PRO A 459 6.37 25.95 -34.20
CA PRO A 459 6.45 26.92 -35.31
C PRO A 459 5.92 26.30 -36.61
N TRP A 460 4.98 26.97 -37.28
CA TRP A 460 4.39 26.52 -38.54
C TRP A 460 3.77 27.69 -39.33
N ALA A 461 3.75 27.59 -40.68
CA ALA A 461 3.22 28.63 -41.58
C ALA A 461 3.68 30.07 -41.25
N ASN A 462 4.98 30.26 -41.06
CA ASN A 462 5.61 31.55 -40.68
C ASN A 462 5.17 32.14 -39.33
N MET A 463 4.52 31.35 -38.49
CA MET A 463 4.18 31.72 -37.12
C MET A 463 5.19 31.11 -36.13
N PRO A 464 5.59 31.84 -35.08
CA PRO A 464 6.57 31.37 -34.10
C PRO A 464 6.10 30.23 -33.19
N GLY A 465 4.80 29.94 -33.13
CA GLY A 465 4.26 28.97 -32.18
C GLY A 465 4.40 29.41 -30.71
N GLY A 466 4.32 28.46 -29.79
CA GLY A 466 4.50 28.68 -28.35
C GLY A 466 3.20 28.90 -27.55
N ALA A 467 2.03 28.85 -28.19
CA ALA A 467 0.76 28.87 -27.49
C ALA A 467 0.47 27.55 -26.77
N VAL A 468 -0.12 27.64 -25.58
CA VAL A 468 -0.78 26.48 -24.96
C VAL A 468 -2.10 26.23 -25.67
N ALA A 469 -2.25 25.05 -26.24
CA ALA A 469 -3.43 24.61 -26.95
C ALA A 469 -4.07 23.39 -26.27
N TYR A 470 -5.38 23.25 -26.46
CA TYR A 470 -6.19 22.16 -25.97
C TYR A 470 -7.01 21.57 -27.12
N VAL A 471 -6.96 20.26 -27.29
CA VAL A 471 -7.85 19.52 -28.18
C VAL A 471 -8.96 18.89 -27.34
N LEU A 472 -10.18 19.34 -27.58
CA LEU A 472 -11.38 18.91 -26.87
C LEU A 472 -11.93 17.60 -27.46
N PRO A 473 -12.70 16.80 -26.68
CA PRO A 473 -13.19 15.50 -27.14
C PRO A 473 -14.27 15.60 -28.22
N ARG A 474 -14.95 16.75 -28.31
CA ARG A 474 -15.97 17.05 -29.32
C ARG A 474 -15.76 18.45 -29.88
N THR A 475 -16.49 18.77 -30.94
CA THR A 475 -16.47 20.11 -31.53
C THR A 475 -17.04 21.16 -30.57
N ILE A 476 -16.72 22.43 -30.81
CA ILE A 476 -17.28 23.53 -30.01
C ILE A 476 -18.81 23.55 -30.07
N ALA A 477 -19.39 23.37 -31.27
CA ALA A 477 -20.83 23.34 -31.46
C ALA A 477 -21.52 22.24 -30.63
N GLU A 478 -20.94 21.03 -30.60
CA GLU A 478 -21.47 19.93 -29.78
C GLU A 478 -21.36 20.22 -28.29
N HIS A 479 -20.24 20.80 -27.84
CA HIS A 479 -20.04 21.14 -26.44
C HIS A 479 -20.89 22.32 -25.97
N VAL A 480 -21.23 23.26 -26.85
CA VAL A 480 -22.20 24.32 -26.54
C VAL A 480 -23.60 23.73 -26.47
N SER A 481 -23.96 22.87 -27.43
CA SER A 481 -25.27 22.20 -27.48
C SER A 481 -25.55 21.32 -26.26
N ASP A 482 -24.55 20.55 -25.80
CA ASP A 482 -24.68 19.70 -24.61
C ASP A 482 -24.43 20.45 -23.28
N GLY A 483 -24.19 21.76 -23.34
CA GLY A 483 -23.98 22.63 -22.17
C GLY A 483 -22.62 22.46 -21.48
N SER A 484 -21.67 21.73 -22.07
CA SER A 484 -20.30 21.58 -21.54
C SER A 484 -19.48 22.88 -21.64
N LEU A 485 -19.74 23.67 -22.68
CA LEU A 485 -19.15 24.98 -22.90
C LEU A 485 -20.25 26.04 -22.96
N GLU A 486 -19.95 27.20 -22.39
CA GLU A 486 -20.76 28.40 -22.50
C GLU A 486 -19.95 29.45 -23.26
N ARG A 487 -20.49 30.01 -24.34
CA ARG A 487 -19.88 31.14 -25.03
C ARG A 487 -19.99 32.38 -24.15
N ILE A 488 -18.89 33.12 -24.01
CA ILE A 488 -18.82 34.34 -23.22
C ILE A 488 -18.28 35.49 -24.06
N GLU A 489 -18.71 36.71 -23.73
CA GLU A 489 -18.30 37.95 -24.39
C GLU A 489 -16.90 38.40 -24.01
#